data_AF-A0A351G4J5-F1
#
_entry.id   AF-A0A351G4J5-F1
#
_cell.length_a   1.000
_cell.length_b   1.000
_cell.length_c   1.000
_cell.angle_alpha   90.00
_cell.angle_beta   90.00
_cell.angle_gamma   90.00
#
_symmetry.space_group_name_H-M   'P 1'
#
loop_
_entity.id
_entity.type
_entity.pdbx_description
1 polymer ?
#
loop_
_entity_poly.entity_id
_entity_poly.type
_entity_poly.pdbx_seq_one_letter_code
_entity_poly.pdbx_strand_id
1 'polypeptide(L)'
;MSNKDVVLGYFKHVVNGKDFSALETYVHPDFLTGSIPYIGMGVGMDSSSGDKVLVNYVYSDGPSAGKLQVGDQIVFVRDGDRLLETFKEITETPWGWGGLGTKFTLGVVRAGQKIEIEITRGIVDGLQMALADFKESWERNVKQKTPDQKVEILQIIEEGDTVACLTTSTATHLDFDRRYLIPVAEFFKMKDGKIIENWSVGDNGAFFQQMGFKIEKSP
;
A
#
# COMPACT_ATOMS: atom_id res chain seq x y z
N MET A 1 -7.42 4.52 30.16
CA MET A 1 -7.58 3.62 28.99
C MET A 1 -6.21 3.05 28.71
N SER A 2 -6.05 1.73 28.65
CA SER A 2 -4.75 1.12 28.32
C SER A 2 -4.43 1.31 26.84
N ASN A 3 -3.16 1.17 26.44
CA ASN A 3 -2.82 1.23 25.02
C ASN A 3 -3.50 0.09 24.25
N LYS A 4 -3.61 -1.09 24.88
CA LYS A 4 -4.39 -2.21 24.38
C LYS A 4 -5.86 -1.86 24.12
N ASP A 5 -6.52 -1.12 25.02
CA ASP A 5 -7.91 -0.71 24.82
C ASP A 5 -8.08 0.22 23.61
N VAL A 6 -7.11 1.11 23.37
CA VAL A 6 -7.08 2.00 22.20
C VAL A 6 -7.00 1.18 20.91
N VAL A 7 -6.07 0.21 20.85
CA VAL A 7 -5.91 -0.66 19.68
C VAL A 7 -7.14 -1.56 19.46
N LEU A 8 -7.72 -2.10 20.54
CA LEU A 8 -8.98 -2.87 20.45
C LEU A 8 -10.14 -2.01 19.92
N GLY A 9 -10.25 -0.77 20.40
CA GLY A 9 -11.23 0.21 19.90
C GLY A 9 -11.02 0.55 18.43
N TYR A 10 -9.77 0.77 18.02
CA TYR A 10 -9.40 0.98 16.61
C TYR A 10 -9.87 -0.18 15.72
N PHE A 11 -9.53 -1.43 16.06
CA PHE A 11 -9.98 -2.58 15.28
C PHE A 11 -11.51 -2.72 15.27
N LYS A 12 -12.17 -2.50 16.41
CA LYS A 12 -13.63 -2.63 16.51
C LYS A 12 -14.37 -1.58 15.69
N HIS A 13 -14.03 -0.31 15.85
CA HIS A 13 -14.81 0.80 15.30
C HIS A 13 -14.34 1.18 13.89
N VAL A 14 -13.03 1.31 13.69
CA VAL A 14 -12.48 1.75 12.40
C VAL A 14 -12.37 0.56 11.44
N VAL A 15 -11.59 -0.47 11.80
CA VAL A 15 -11.28 -1.55 10.88
C VAL A 15 -12.50 -2.44 10.62
N ASN A 16 -13.20 -2.90 11.65
CA ASN A 16 -14.36 -3.78 11.51
C ASN A 16 -15.66 -3.00 11.32
N GLY A 17 -15.83 -1.89 12.05
CA GLY A 17 -17.02 -1.03 11.96
C GLY A 17 -17.05 -0.14 10.73
N LYS A 18 -15.93 0.00 10.00
CA LYS A 18 -15.77 0.89 8.83
C LYS A 18 -16.08 2.35 9.15
N ASP A 19 -15.95 2.74 10.42
CA ASP A 19 -16.13 4.12 10.87
C ASP A 19 -14.81 4.88 10.75
N PHE A 20 -14.51 5.33 9.53
CA PHE A 20 -13.33 6.15 9.25
C PHE A 20 -13.42 7.56 9.86
N SER A 21 -14.60 7.98 10.33
CA SER A 21 -14.75 9.24 11.09
C SER A 21 -14.20 9.10 12.51
N ALA A 22 -14.19 7.89 13.08
CA ALA A 22 -13.63 7.62 14.40
C ALA A 22 -12.09 7.58 14.43
N LEU A 23 -11.40 7.70 13.29
CA LEU A 23 -9.93 7.65 13.21
C LEU A 23 -9.25 8.61 14.19
N GLU A 24 -9.74 9.86 14.27
CA GLU A 24 -9.16 10.89 15.15
C GLU A 24 -9.28 10.53 16.64
N THR A 25 -10.18 9.62 17.01
CA THR A 25 -10.28 9.09 18.38
C THR A 25 -9.09 8.21 18.73
N TYR A 26 -8.61 7.40 17.78
CA TYR A 26 -7.62 6.35 18.02
C TYR A 26 -6.23 6.68 17.50
N VAL A 27 -6.13 7.56 16.51
CA VAL A 27 -4.90 7.82 15.75
C VAL A 27 -4.43 9.24 16.00
N HIS A 28 -3.12 9.39 16.25
CA HIS A 28 -2.47 10.67 16.49
C HIS A 28 -2.39 11.49 15.18
N PRO A 29 -2.46 12.83 15.20
CA PRO A 29 -2.33 13.65 13.98
C PRO A 29 -1.06 13.39 13.17
N ASP A 30 0.06 13.17 13.86
CA ASP A 30 1.36 12.85 13.26
C ASP A 30 1.53 11.35 12.91
N PHE A 31 0.44 10.60 12.74
CA PHE A 31 0.49 9.16 12.51
C PHE A 31 1.25 8.80 11.23
N LEU A 32 2.07 7.76 11.31
CA LEU A 32 2.75 7.14 10.19
C LEU A 32 2.38 5.66 10.07
N THR A 33 2.05 5.20 8.86
CA THR A 33 2.01 3.77 8.55
C THR A 33 3.25 3.40 7.74
N GLY A 34 3.93 2.32 8.14
CA GLY A 34 5.08 1.77 7.45
C GLY A 34 4.70 0.57 6.58
N SER A 35 5.20 0.54 5.34
CA SER A 35 5.25 -0.68 4.53
C SER A 35 6.55 -1.43 4.79
N ILE A 36 6.58 -2.74 4.56
CA ILE A 36 7.86 -3.47 4.50
C ILE A 36 8.75 -2.92 3.37
N PRO A 37 10.09 -2.97 3.51
CA PRO A 37 10.99 -2.66 2.41
C PRO A 37 10.73 -3.54 1.19
N TYR A 38 10.87 -2.96 0.00
CA TYR A 38 10.69 -3.69 -1.26
C TYR A 38 11.66 -3.22 -2.33
N ILE A 39 11.80 -4.01 -3.40
CA ILE A 39 12.60 -3.63 -4.56
C ILE A 39 11.66 -3.10 -5.64
N GLY A 40 11.84 -1.84 -6.02
CA GLY A 40 10.98 -1.21 -7.01
C GLY A 40 11.41 0.21 -7.34
N MET A 41 10.45 1.04 -7.71
CA MET A 41 10.68 2.40 -8.17
C MET A 41 10.41 3.49 -7.11
N GLY A 42 9.70 3.19 -6.02
CA GLY A 42 9.40 4.16 -4.96
C GLY A 42 8.41 5.25 -5.39
N VAL A 43 7.31 4.86 -6.05
CA VAL A 43 6.30 5.80 -6.60
C VAL A 43 4.90 5.29 -6.31
N GLY A 44 4.02 6.20 -5.91
CA GLY A 44 2.58 6.00 -5.87
C GLY A 44 1.96 6.43 -7.19
N MET A 45 0.94 5.68 -7.64
CA MET A 45 0.20 5.99 -8.85
C MET A 45 -1.29 6.04 -8.55
N ASP A 46 -1.99 6.96 -9.24
CA ASP A 46 -3.43 7.07 -9.24
C ASP A 46 -3.96 6.82 -10.65
N SER A 47 -4.81 5.80 -10.76
CA SER A 47 -5.51 5.43 -12.00
C SER A 47 -7.03 5.56 -11.88
N SER A 48 -7.53 6.27 -10.86
CA SER A 48 -8.96 6.38 -10.55
C SER A 48 -9.78 7.13 -11.60
N SER A 49 -9.15 7.92 -12.48
CA SER A 49 -9.85 8.59 -13.57
C SER A 49 -10.37 7.63 -14.64
N GLY A 50 -9.81 6.41 -14.71
CA GLY A 50 -10.17 5.39 -15.70
C GLY A 50 -9.56 5.58 -17.09
N ASP A 51 -8.81 6.66 -17.30
CA ASP A 51 -8.17 6.99 -18.60
C ASP A 51 -6.71 7.45 -18.49
N LYS A 52 -6.23 7.75 -17.27
CA LYS A 52 -4.89 8.27 -17.01
C LYS A 52 -4.27 7.61 -15.80
N VAL A 53 -2.95 7.45 -15.85
CA VAL A 53 -2.14 7.04 -14.71
C VAL A 53 -1.29 8.23 -14.29
N LEU A 54 -1.57 8.79 -13.12
CA LEU A 54 -0.88 9.95 -12.58
C LEU A 54 0.05 9.54 -11.44
N VAL A 55 1.24 10.11 -11.40
CA VAL A 55 2.09 10.05 -10.21
C VAL A 55 1.43 10.89 -9.11
N ASN A 56 1.03 10.25 -8.02
CA ASN A 56 0.44 10.95 -6.86
C ASN A 56 1.42 11.09 -5.69
N TYR A 57 2.52 10.32 -5.70
CA TYR A 57 3.56 10.39 -4.68
C TYR A 57 4.92 9.89 -5.24
N VAL A 58 6.03 10.47 -4.76
CA VAL A 58 7.40 10.01 -5.04
C VAL A 58 8.15 9.90 -3.73
N TYR A 59 8.74 8.72 -3.47
CA TYR A 59 9.54 8.49 -2.27
C TYR A 59 10.84 9.29 -2.34
N SER A 60 11.11 10.11 -1.32
CA SER A 60 12.21 11.08 -1.33
C SER A 60 13.58 10.42 -1.42
N ASP A 61 13.74 9.24 -0.81
CA ASP A 61 14.98 8.47 -0.83
C ASP A 61 14.89 7.28 -1.81
N GLY A 62 13.88 7.31 -2.70
CA GLY A 62 13.55 6.20 -3.58
C GLY A 62 14.22 6.30 -4.94
N PRO A 63 14.18 5.21 -5.74
CA PRO A 63 14.85 5.21 -7.05
C PRO A 63 14.28 6.17 -8.09
N SER A 64 13.08 6.70 -7.86
CA SER A 64 12.44 7.74 -8.68
C SER A 64 12.63 9.16 -8.14
N ALA A 65 13.26 9.32 -6.97
CA ALA A 65 13.56 10.62 -6.39
C ALA A 65 14.36 11.50 -7.36
N GLY A 66 13.91 12.74 -7.53
CA GLY A 66 14.53 13.70 -8.46
C GLY A 66 14.33 13.40 -9.96
N LYS A 67 13.67 12.28 -10.31
CA LYS A 67 13.38 11.92 -11.71
C LYS A 67 11.91 12.15 -12.05
N LEU A 68 11.03 11.59 -11.22
CA LEU A 68 9.59 11.76 -11.33
C LEU A 68 9.10 12.85 -10.37
N GLN A 69 7.93 13.41 -10.65
CA GLN A 69 7.24 14.35 -9.78
C GLN A 69 5.74 14.09 -9.74
N VAL A 70 5.10 14.52 -8.65
CA VAL A 70 3.64 14.50 -8.54
C VAL A 70 3.00 15.27 -9.70
N GLY A 71 1.98 14.67 -10.31
CA GLY A 71 1.28 15.19 -11.48
C GLY A 71 1.82 14.72 -12.83
N ASP A 72 2.96 14.02 -12.88
CA ASP A 72 3.40 13.35 -14.11
C ASP A 72 2.35 12.34 -14.58
N GLN A 73 1.94 12.42 -15.84
CA GLN A 73 1.09 11.41 -16.47
C GLN A 73 1.97 10.34 -17.13
N ILE A 74 1.84 9.09 -16.72
CA ILE A 74 2.51 7.96 -17.37
C ILE A 74 1.74 7.60 -18.64
N VAL A 75 2.44 7.60 -19.77
CA VAL A 75 1.88 7.34 -21.10
C VAL A 75 2.49 6.13 -21.81
N PHE A 76 3.65 5.65 -21.38
CA PHE A 76 4.14 4.32 -21.76
C PHE A 76 5.12 3.78 -20.71
N VAL A 77 5.31 2.45 -20.72
CA VAL A 77 6.33 1.75 -19.95
C VAL A 77 7.08 0.80 -20.87
N ARG A 78 8.42 0.84 -20.83
CA ARG A 78 9.30 -0.08 -21.56
C ARG A 78 10.20 -0.81 -20.58
N ASP A 79 10.08 -2.13 -20.50
CA ASP A 79 10.73 -2.98 -19.49
C ASP A 79 11.27 -4.24 -20.16
N GLY A 80 12.57 -4.22 -20.50
CA GLY A 80 13.15 -5.19 -21.43
C GLY A 80 12.51 -5.08 -22.83
N ASP A 81 12.09 -6.22 -23.38
CA ASP A 81 11.42 -6.29 -24.70
C ASP A 81 9.94 -5.93 -24.64
N ARG A 82 9.38 -5.72 -23.45
CA ARG A 82 7.97 -5.41 -23.25
C ARG A 82 7.74 -3.90 -23.34
N LEU A 83 6.77 -3.50 -24.16
CA LEU A 83 6.28 -2.14 -24.28
C LEU A 83 4.78 -2.11 -23.94
N LEU A 84 4.38 -1.22 -23.03
CA LEU A 84 3.01 -0.98 -22.59
C LEU A 84 2.64 0.46 -22.97
N GLU A 85 1.60 0.67 -23.77
CA GLU A 85 1.26 2.01 -24.30
C GLU A 85 -0.18 2.43 -24.02
N THR A 86 -1.03 1.47 -23.66
CA THR A 86 -2.43 1.75 -23.33
C THR A 86 -2.62 1.87 -21.82
N PHE A 87 -3.64 2.63 -21.41
CA PHE A 87 -4.06 2.73 -20.01
C PHE A 87 -4.21 1.34 -19.38
N LYS A 88 -4.97 0.45 -20.04
CA LYS A 88 -5.22 -0.91 -19.57
C LYS A 88 -3.93 -1.70 -19.36
N GLU A 89 -3.01 -1.67 -20.34
CA GLU A 89 -1.72 -2.37 -20.22
C GLU A 89 -0.91 -1.85 -19.05
N ILE A 90 -0.83 -0.52 -18.88
CA ILE A 90 -0.07 0.12 -17.80
C ILE A 90 -0.67 -0.21 -16.43
N THR A 91 -2.00 -0.27 -16.30
CA THR A 91 -2.65 -0.51 -15.01
C THR A 91 -2.78 -1.98 -14.63
N GLU A 92 -2.91 -2.89 -15.61
CA GLU A 92 -3.14 -4.32 -15.35
C GLU A 92 -1.86 -5.15 -15.38
N THR A 93 -0.75 -4.60 -15.90
CA THR A 93 0.53 -5.33 -16.00
C THR A 93 1.49 -4.88 -14.90
N PRO A 94 2.12 -5.80 -14.15
CA PRO A 94 3.18 -5.44 -13.20
C PRO A 94 4.46 -5.01 -13.93
N TRP A 95 4.97 -3.82 -13.61
CA TRP A 95 6.24 -3.29 -14.13
C TRP A 95 7.02 -2.43 -13.12
N GLY A 96 6.40 -1.88 -12.07
CA GLY A 96 7.08 -1.06 -11.06
C GLY A 96 7.98 -1.83 -10.09
N TRP A 97 7.82 -3.15 -10.02
CA TRP A 97 8.62 -4.08 -9.21
C TRP A 97 9.54 -4.93 -10.09
N GLY A 98 10.61 -5.49 -9.52
CA GLY A 98 11.55 -6.33 -10.26
C GLY A 98 12.85 -6.59 -9.49
N GLY A 99 13.84 -7.15 -10.18
CA GLY A 99 15.15 -7.43 -9.60
C GLY A 99 15.95 -6.17 -9.27
N LEU A 100 16.77 -6.23 -8.22
CA LEU A 100 17.65 -5.13 -7.81
C LEU A 100 18.59 -4.74 -8.96
N GLY A 101 18.68 -3.45 -9.26
CA GLY A 101 19.55 -2.93 -10.32
C GLY A 101 19.01 -3.10 -11.74
N THR A 102 17.88 -3.78 -11.94
CA THR A 102 17.22 -3.85 -13.25
C THR A 102 16.64 -2.49 -13.63
N LYS A 103 16.53 -2.22 -14.94
CA LYS A 103 16.12 -0.92 -15.47
C LYS A 103 14.84 -1.03 -16.28
N PHE A 104 14.08 0.05 -16.31
CA PHE A 104 12.95 0.25 -17.21
C PHE A 104 12.84 1.73 -17.56
N THR A 105 12.15 2.05 -18.66
CA THR A 105 11.92 3.41 -19.13
C THR A 105 10.44 3.76 -19.04
N LEU A 106 10.15 4.95 -18.55
CA LEU A 106 8.82 5.54 -18.56
C LEU A 106 8.74 6.66 -19.58
N GLY A 107 7.65 6.68 -20.33
CA GLY A 107 7.19 7.89 -20.99
C GLY A 107 6.27 8.64 -20.06
N VAL A 108 6.59 9.88 -19.75
CA VAL A 108 5.72 10.76 -18.98
C VAL A 108 5.33 11.99 -19.78
N VAL A 109 4.14 12.53 -19.53
CA VAL A 109 3.75 13.86 -19.95
C VAL A 109 3.83 14.79 -18.74
N ARG A 110 4.69 15.80 -18.84
CA ARG A 110 4.91 16.83 -17.82
C ARG A 110 4.78 18.19 -18.49
N ALA A 111 3.86 19.02 -17.98
CA ALA A 111 3.57 20.34 -18.57
C ALA A 111 3.33 20.30 -20.10
N GLY A 112 2.65 19.26 -20.58
CA GLY A 112 2.34 19.06 -22.00
C GLY A 112 3.49 18.51 -22.86
N GLN A 113 4.67 18.29 -22.28
CA GLN A 113 5.82 17.71 -22.98
C GLN A 113 6.00 16.24 -22.64
N LYS A 114 6.28 15.43 -23.67
CA LYS A 114 6.64 14.02 -23.49
C LYS A 114 8.11 13.90 -23.14
N ILE A 115 8.42 13.23 -22.03
CA ILE A 115 9.77 13.01 -21.51
C ILE A 115 9.96 11.50 -21.33
N GLU A 116 11.13 10.99 -21.70
CA GLU A 116 11.53 9.62 -21.37
C GLU A 116 12.43 9.62 -20.13
N ILE A 117 12.13 8.75 -19.17
CA ILE A 117 12.82 8.68 -17.88
C ILE A 117 13.24 7.23 -17.63
N GLU A 118 14.54 6.98 -17.51
CA GLU A 118 15.07 5.68 -17.09
C GLU A 118 15.11 5.59 -15.56
N ILE A 119 14.45 4.56 -15.04
CA ILE A 119 14.47 4.21 -13.62
C ILE A 119 15.26 2.91 -13.45
N THR A 120 16.15 2.89 -12.46
CA THR A 120 16.83 1.69 -11.99
C THR A 120 16.12 1.24 -10.73
N ARG A 121 15.61 0.01 -10.68
CA ARG A 121 14.93 -0.52 -9.49
C ARG A 121 15.93 -0.66 -8.36
N GLY A 122 15.54 -0.15 -7.19
CA GLY A 122 16.37 -0.11 -5.99
C GLY A 122 15.57 -0.53 -4.76
N ILE A 123 16.26 -0.63 -3.63
CA ILE A 123 15.62 -0.83 -2.34
C ILE A 123 14.86 0.45 -2.00
N VAL A 124 13.57 0.30 -1.71
CA VAL A 124 12.75 1.32 -1.07
C VAL A 124 12.62 0.88 0.37
N ASP A 125 13.34 1.56 1.26
CA ASP A 125 13.22 1.32 2.70
C ASP A 125 11.84 1.75 3.14
N GLY A 126 11.03 0.76 3.53
CA GLY A 126 9.64 0.85 3.97
C GLY A 126 8.96 2.20 3.87
N LEU A 127 7.97 2.32 2.97
CA LEU A 127 7.23 3.55 2.76
C LEU A 127 6.54 3.96 4.06
N GLN A 128 6.94 5.10 4.63
CA GLN A 128 6.19 5.78 5.67
C GLN A 128 5.21 6.76 5.03
N MET A 129 3.92 6.58 5.28
CA MET A 129 2.87 7.49 4.80
C MET A 129 2.16 8.13 5.98
N ALA A 130 1.91 9.44 5.90
CA ALA A 130 1.02 10.10 6.85
C ALA A 130 -0.43 9.67 6.60
N LEU A 131 -1.27 9.66 7.65
CA LEU A 131 -2.68 9.28 7.50
C LEU A 131 -3.39 10.07 6.39
N ALA A 132 -3.11 11.38 6.29
CA ALA A 132 -3.70 12.27 5.29
C ALA A 132 -3.42 11.81 3.84
N ASP A 133 -2.27 11.18 3.60
CA ASP A 133 -1.82 10.82 2.25
C ASP A 133 -2.52 9.55 1.72
N PHE A 134 -2.99 8.66 2.60
CA PHE A 134 -3.57 7.38 2.20
C PHE A 134 -5.01 7.13 2.66
N LYS A 135 -5.55 7.91 3.61
CA LYS A 135 -6.88 7.69 4.21
C LYS A 135 -7.99 7.53 3.17
N GLU A 136 -8.09 8.46 2.22
CA GLU A 136 -9.16 8.42 1.21
C GLU A 136 -9.04 7.18 0.32
N SER A 137 -7.80 6.85 -0.10
CA SER A 137 -7.57 5.65 -0.89
C SER A 137 -7.87 4.37 -0.11
N TRP A 138 -7.55 4.33 1.18
CA TRP A 138 -7.84 3.19 2.03
C TRP A 138 -9.35 3.00 2.21
N GLU A 139 -10.07 4.07 2.56
CA GLU A 139 -11.53 4.04 2.72
C GLU A 139 -12.22 3.60 1.42
N ARG A 140 -11.80 4.17 0.27
CA ARG A 140 -12.31 3.79 -1.03
C ARG A 140 -12.05 2.32 -1.35
N ASN A 141 -10.83 1.83 -1.14
CA ASN A 141 -10.48 0.43 -1.39
C ASN A 141 -11.29 -0.53 -0.53
N VAL A 142 -11.45 -0.24 0.77
CA VAL A 142 -12.25 -1.09 1.65
C VAL A 142 -13.71 -1.12 1.20
N LYS A 143 -14.30 0.03 0.83
CA LYS A 143 -15.69 0.09 0.38
C LYS A 143 -15.92 -0.59 -0.98
N GLN A 144 -14.96 -0.48 -1.90
CA GLN A 144 -15.13 -0.94 -3.28
C GLN A 144 -14.61 -2.35 -3.54
N LYS A 145 -13.58 -2.80 -2.80
CA LYS A 145 -12.89 -4.06 -3.08
C LYS A 145 -13.13 -5.11 -2.03
N THR A 146 -13.26 -4.72 -0.76
CA THR A 146 -13.37 -5.65 0.38
C THR A 146 -14.39 -5.18 1.43
N PRO A 147 -15.65 -4.89 1.04
CA PRO A 147 -16.63 -4.27 1.94
C PRO A 147 -17.01 -5.14 3.13
N ASP A 148 -16.87 -6.47 3.01
CA ASP A 148 -17.12 -7.44 4.08
C ASP A 148 -15.88 -7.75 4.93
N GLN A 149 -14.78 -7.00 4.76
CA GLN A 149 -13.53 -7.26 5.48
C GLN A 149 -13.74 -7.22 6.99
N LYS A 150 -13.27 -8.27 7.66
CA LYS A 150 -13.20 -8.40 9.12
C LYS A 150 -11.79 -8.79 9.55
N VAL A 151 -11.41 -8.29 10.72
CA VAL A 151 -10.19 -8.63 11.43
C VAL A 151 -10.53 -9.20 12.80
N GLU A 152 -10.00 -10.37 13.10
CA GLU A 152 -10.07 -11.01 14.42
C GLU A 152 -8.69 -10.92 15.09
N ILE A 153 -8.65 -10.47 16.34
CA ILE A 153 -7.41 -10.40 17.12
C ILE A 153 -7.26 -11.73 17.86
N LEU A 154 -6.22 -12.48 17.49
CA LEU A 154 -5.88 -13.76 18.11
C LEU A 154 -5.06 -13.56 19.38
N GLN A 155 -4.14 -12.60 19.35
CA GLN A 155 -3.27 -12.27 20.47
C GLN A 155 -2.95 -10.78 20.45
N ILE A 156 -2.82 -10.20 21.64
CA ILE A 156 -2.43 -8.80 21.81
C ILE A 156 -1.55 -8.68 23.06
N ILE A 157 -0.38 -8.06 22.87
CA ILE A 157 0.65 -7.84 23.87
C ILE A 157 0.91 -6.34 23.95
N GLU A 158 0.94 -5.79 25.16
CA GLU A 158 1.28 -4.39 25.43
C GLU A 158 2.56 -4.36 26.26
N GLU A 159 3.53 -3.57 25.83
CA GLU A 159 4.78 -3.32 26.55
C GLU A 159 5.20 -1.86 26.34
N GLY A 160 5.14 -1.05 27.41
CA GLY A 160 5.46 0.37 27.34
C GLY A 160 4.56 1.13 26.38
N ASP A 161 5.17 1.77 25.38
CA ASP A 161 4.49 2.52 24.32
C ASP A 161 4.19 1.68 23.08
N THR A 162 4.38 0.36 23.14
CA THR A 162 4.23 -0.53 22.00
C THR A 162 3.11 -1.55 22.25
N VAL A 163 2.29 -1.79 21.23
CA VAL A 163 1.28 -2.85 21.22
C VAL A 163 1.48 -3.72 19.99
N ALA A 164 1.66 -5.02 20.19
CA ALA A 164 1.75 -6.00 19.12
C ALA A 164 0.49 -6.85 19.07
N CYS A 165 -0.05 -7.08 17.88
CA CYS A 165 -1.22 -7.91 17.64
C CYS A 165 -0.91 -9.00 16.63
N LEU A 166 -1.32 -10.23 16.92
CA LEU A 166 -1.52 -11.24 15.89
C LEU A 166 -3.00 -11.27 15.55
N THR A 167 -3.31 -11.10 14.27
CA THR A 167 -4.69 -11.03 13.78
C THR A 167 -4.90 -11.96 12.59
N THR A 168 -6.17 -12.23 12.25
CA THR A 168 -6.56 -12.80 10.96
C THR A 168 -7.46 -11.80 10.24
N SER A 169 -7.12 -11.45 9.00
CA SER A 169 -7.98 -10.68 8.11
C SER A 169 -8.71 -11.61 7.16
N THR A 170 -10.01 -11.39 7.02
CA THR A 170 -10.87 -12.14 6.09
C THR A 170 -11.74 -11.18 5.30
N ALA A 171 -11.85 -11.34 3.98
CA ALA A 171 -12.80 -10.60 3.14
C ALA A 171 -13.05 -11.33 1.82
N THR A 172 -14.05 -10.88 1.08
CA THR A 172 -14.29 -11.21 -0.34
C THR A 172 -13.73 -10.08 -1.20
N HIS A 173 -12.73 -10.38 -2.04
CA HIS A 173 -12.14 -9.41 -2.95
C HIS A 173 -12.96 -9.33 -4.24
N LEU A 174 -13.67 -8.21 -4.45
CA LEU A 174 -14.67 -8.10 -5.52
C LEU A 174 -14.07 -8.16 -6.94
N ASP A 175 -12.85 -7.67 -7.16
CA ASP A 175 -12.20 -7.77 -8.49
C ASP A 175 -11.89 -9.21 -8.90
N PHE A 176 -11.72 -10.12 -7.94
CA PHE A 176 -11.35 -11.52 -8.19
C PHE A 176 -12.48 -12.50 -7.89
N ASP A 177 -13.60 -12.01 -7.33
CA ASP A 177 -14.72 -12.80 -6.81
C ASP A 177 -14.26 -13.97 -5.92
N ARG A 178 -13.32 -13.69 -5.00
CA ARG A 178 -12.67 -14.70 -4.16
C ARG A 178 -12.57 -14.26 -2.71
N ARG A 179 -12.81 -15.19 -1.80
CA ARG A 179 -12.59 -14.99 -0.37
C ARG A 179 -11.15 -15.29 0.00
N TYR A 180 -10.57 -14.48 0.87
CA TYR A 180 -9.28 -14.74 1.50
C TYR A 180 -9.38 -14.82 3.02
N LEU A 181 -8.45 -15.55 3.63
CA LEU A 181 -8.13 -15.51 5.04
C LEU A 181 -6.60 -15.50 5.17
N ILE A 182 -6.04 -14.47 5.81
CA ILE A 182 -4.60 -14.34 6.01
C ILE A 182 -4.27 -13.91 7.45
N PRO A 183 -3.23 -14.49 8.07
CA PRO A 183 -2.70 -13.96 9.32
C PRO A 183 -1.92 -12.66 9.05
N VAL A 184 -2.02 -11.72 9.99
CA VAL A 184 -1.28 -10.45 9.96
C VAL A 184 -0.73 -10.16 11.34
N ALA A 185 0.58 -9.93 11.42
CA ALA A 185 1.22 -9.35 12.60
C ALA A 185 1.21 -7.83 12.46
N GLU A 186 0.66 -7.12 13.45
CA GLU A 186 0.59 -5.67 13.49
C GLU A 186 1.31 -5.12 14.72
N PHE A 187 2.07 -4.06 14.54
CA PHE A 187 2.83 -3.39 15.58
C PHE A 187 2.42 -1.93 15.61
N PHE A 188 2.00 -1.47 16.78
CA PHE A 188 1.56 -0.10 17.00
C PHE A 188 2.52 0.56 17.98
N LYS A 189 2.95 1.78 17.67
CA LYS A 189 3.50 2.69 18.69
C LYS A 189 2.44 3.66 19.16
N MET A 190 2.56 4.05 20.40
CA MET A 190 1.57 4.83 21.12
C MET A 190 2.19 6.15 21.60
N LYS A 191 1.42 7.23 21.48
CA LYS A 191 1.77 8.55 22.00
C LYS A 191 0.51 9.26 22.44
N ASP A 192 0.51 9.82 23.65
CA ASP A 192 -0.61 10.59 24.20
C ASP A 192 -1.96 9.84 24.14
N GLY A 193 -1.92 8.53 24.39
CA GLY A 193 -3.11 7.66 24.38
C GLY A 193 -3.67 7.38 22.98
N LYS A 194 -2.89 7.62 21.92
CA LYS A 194 -3.26 7.37 20.51
C LYS A 194 -2.17 6.60 19.78
N ILE A 195 -2.53 5.96 18.68
CA ILE A 195 -1.61 5.28 17.78
C ILE A 195 -0.85 6.35 16.99
N ILE A 196 0.48 6.39 17.12
CA ILE A 196 1.38 7.28 16.37
C ILE A 196 2.06 6.57 15.21
N GLU A 197 2.20 5.25 15.26
CA GLU A 197 2.84 4.48 14.21
C GLU A 197 2.17 3.12 14.07
N ASN A 198 2.08 2.61 12.84
CA ASN A 198 1.65 1.24 12.55
C ASN A 198 2.58 0.58 11.53
N TRP A 199 2.99 -0.65 11.82
CA TRP A 199 3.66 -1.56 10.88
C TRP A 199 2.90 -2.87 10.82
N SER A 200 2.76 -3.42 9.63
CA SER A 200 2.10 -4.72 9.45
C SER A 200 2.90 -5.64 8.54
N VAL A 201 2.84 -6.94 8.85
CA VAL A 201 3.38 -8.01 8.03
C VAL A 201 2.30 -9.07 7.88
N GLY A 202 1.82 -9.25 6.65
CA GLY A 202 0.86 -10.29 6.28
C GLY A 202 1.46 -11.31 5.33
N ASP A 203 0.85 -12.48 5.25
CA ASP A 203 1.23 -13.51 4.28
C ASP A 203 0.69 -13.18 2.87
N ASN A 204 1.38 -12.24 2.20
CA ASN A 204 1.04 -11.83 0.84
C ASN A 204 1.12 -13.00 -0.15
N GLY A 205 2.00 -13.99 0.10
CA GLY A 205 2.08 -15.19 -0.73
C GLY A 205 0.78 -16.00 -0.68
N ALA A 206 0.29 -16.29 0.53
CA ALA A 206 -1.00 -16.96 0.71
C ALA A 206 -2.16 -16.12 0.16
N PHE A 207 -2.12 -14.79 0.29
CA PHE A 207 -3.13 -13.91 -0.31
C PHE A 207 -3.19 -14.10 -1.83
N PHE A 208 -2.07 -13.98 -2.54
CA PHE A 208 -2.03 -14.12 -4.00
C PHE A 208 -2.45 -15.52 -4.46
N GLN A 209 -2.04 -16.58 -3.77
CA GLN A 209 -2.49 -17.94 -4.07
C GLN A 209 -4.02 -18.06 -3.94
N GLN A 210 -4.63 -17.48 -2.90
CA GLN A 210 -6.08 -17.48 -2.72
C GLN A 210 -6.81 -16.68 -3.81
N MET A 211 -6.19 -15.63 -4.35
CA MET A 211 -6.72 -14.87 -5.50
C MET A 211 -6.55 -15.61 -6.84
N GLY A 212 -5.92 -16.78 -6.86
CA GLY A 212 -5.78 -17.63 -8.05
C GLY A 212 -4.47 -17.43 -8.81
N PHE A 213 -3.53 -16.65 -8.27
CA PHE A 213 -2.19 -16.51 -8.85
C PHE A 213 -1.36 -17.77 -8.59
N LYS A 214 -0.54 -18.16 -9.57
CA LYS A 214 0.52 -19.13 -9.39
C LYS A 214 1.79 -18.41 -9.01
N ILE A 215 2.36 -18.76 -7.86
CA ILE A 215 3.65 -18.22 -7.42
C ILE A 215 4.71 -19.22 -7.82
N GLU A 216 5.52 -18.85 -8.80
CA GLU A 216 6.67 -19.62 -9.23
C GLU A 216 7.93 -19.03 -8.61
N LYS A 217 8.88 -19.88 -8.23
CA LYS A 217 10.21 -19.39 -7.85
C LYS A 217 10.84 -18.77 -9.09
N SER A 218 11.36 -17.56 -8.96
CA SER A 218 12.24 -17.02 -9.99
C SER A 218 13.40 -18.00 -10.20
N PRO A 219 13.75 -18.31 -11.46
CA PRO A 219 14.84 -19.22 -11.81
C PRO A 219 16.18 -18.76 -11.23
#